data_AF-A0A2V8CHG6-F1
#
_entry.id   AF-A0A2V8CHG6-F1
#
_cell.length_a   1.000
_cell.length_b   1.000
_cell.length_c   1.000
_cell.angle_alpha   90.00
_cell.angle_beta   90.00
_cell.angle_gamma   90.00
#
_symmetry.space_group_name_H-M   'P 1'
#
loop_
_entity.id
_entity.type
_entity.pdbx_description
1 polymer ?
#
loop_
_entity_poly.entity_id
_entity_poly.type
_entity_poly.pdbx_seq_one_letter_code
_entity_poly.pdbx_strand_id
1 'polypeptide(L)'
;MERNMTQHRVLSRDLALAVLLVGSLIAPRLVAREQPASSAAAPAVQPGRGAAQGPTVTSPEVRRDRRVTFRILAPAAQKVELRSPGDIPGVGGRGAALPQLTKNADGIWEATFGPLPAGAYRYVFVVDGLTVVDARNPATSQTNTTVYSLAVVPGSDLFDTKNVPHGAVAAVHYNSTALGGIRRMHIYTPPGYETSRDRYPVLYLLHGAGDVDDSWTSVGRAGFILDNLIAASSAKPMIVVMPAGHVNGAGAALGGSVPVAAAEGIPGIGSGPDPFANDFMTDLMPYVEKNYRVLTDRQSRAIAGLSMGGNQTLNIAIPHLDKFAYIGVFSSGSAFR
;
A
#
# COMPACT_ATOMS: atom_id res chain seq x y z
N MET A 1 7.89 -62.77 53.10
CA MET A 1 9.10 -61.95 52.94
C MET A 1 8.72 -60.49 53.17
N GLU A 2 9.50 -59.79 53.96
CA GLU A 2 9.43 -58.32 54.12
C GLU A 2 10.01 -57.64 52.84
N ARG A 3 9.96 -56.32 52.57
CA ARG A 3 9.82 -55.10 53.41
C ARG A 3 8.83 -54.11 52.71
N ASN A 4 8.05 -53.27 53.39
CA ASN A 4 8.41 -52.06 54.17
C ASN A 4 9.29 -51.07 53.36
N MET A 5 9.07 -49.75 53.34
CA MET A 5 8.03 -48.84 53.89
C MET A 5 8.15 -47.47 53.11
N THR A 6 7.35 -46.38 53.16
CA THR A 6 6.27 -45.85 54.02
C THR A 6 5.40 -44.85 53.19
N GLN A 7 4.32 -44.27 53.77
CA GLN A 7 3.70 -43.02 53.29
C GLN A 7 4.24 -41.77 54.04
N HIS A 8 3.87 -40.58 53.57
CA HIS A 8 3.39 -39.35 54.28
C HIS A 8 3.78 -38.11 53.44
N ARG A 9 2.92 -37.17 52.98
CA ARG A 9 1.63 -36.57 53.40
C ARG A 9 1.81 -35.36 54.36
N VAL A 10 0.99 -34.32 54.13
CA VAL A 10 0.72 -33.10 54.96
C VAL A 10 1.52 -31.81 54.63
N LEU A 11 0.93 -31.00 53.74
CA LEU A 11 0.45 -29.61 53.96
C LEU A 11 1.13 -28.69 55.03
N SER A 12 1.42 -27.46 54.59
CA SER A 12 0.91 -26.16 55.13
C SER A 12 1.87 -25.12 55.74
N ARG A 13 1.63 -23.87 55.27
CA ARG A 13 1.72 -22.55 55.94
C ARG A 13 3.07 -21.88 56.22
N ASP A 14 2.95 -20.56 56.17
CA ASP A 14 3.96 -19.52 56.24
C ASP A 14 4.38 -19.22 57.68
N LEU A 15 5.66 -18.87 57.90
CA LEU A 15 6.03 -17.51 58.32
C LEU A 15 7.53 -17.25 58.04
N ALA A 16 7.95 -15.99 58.11
CA ALA A 16 9.30 -15.55 57.75
C ALA A 16 10.30 -15.59 58.92
N LEU A 17 11.59 -15.71 58.58
CA LEU A 17 12.68 -15.13 59.36
C LEU A 17 13.77 -14.60 58.41
N ALA A 18 14.39 -13.47 58.76
CA ALA A 18 15.38 -12.81 57.90
C ALA A 18 16.83 -13.20 58.27
N VAL A 19 17.71 -13.21 57.27
CA VAL A 19 19.17 -13.27 57.45
C VAL A 19 19.82 -12.18 56.59
N LEU A 20 20.58 -11.30 57.24
CA LEU A 20 21.43 -10.30 56.57
C LEU A 20 22.74 -10.94 56.13
N LEU A 21 23.18 -10.63 54.90
CA LEU A 21 24.53 -10.95 54.42
C LEU A 21 25.01 -9.83 53.50
N VAL A 22 26.09 -9.17 53.92
CA VAL A 22 26.75 -8.07 53.19
C VAL A 22 27.99 -8.63 52.51
N GLY A 23 28.10 -8.48 51.18
CA GLY A 23 29.19 -9.03 50.38
C GLY A 23 29.47 -8.15 49.16
N SER A 24 30.60 -7.43 49.21
CA SER A 24 31.07 -6.44 48.22
C SER A 24 30.96 -6.85 46.74
N LEU A 25 30.41 -5.95 45.91
CA LEU A 25 30.61 -5.95 44.46
C LEU A 25 32.00 -5.38 44.12
N ILE A 26 32.76 -6.09 43.26
CA ILE A 26 34.00 -5.59 42.66
C ILE A 26 33.72 -5.23 41.20
N ALA A 27 33.88 -3.95 40.84
CA ALA A 27 33.82 -3.49 39.46
C ALA A 27 35.23 -3.36 38.86
N PRO A 28 35.45 -3.76 37.59
CA PRO A 28 36.75 -3.59 36.94
C PRO A 28 37.03 -2.12 36.63
N ARG A 29 38.21 -1.63 37.00
CA ARG A 29 38.69 -0.29 36.61
C ARG A 29 39.26 -0.34 35.20
N LEU A 30 38.66 0.41 34.27
CA LEU A 30 39.26 0.66 32.96
C LEU A 30 40.34 1.74 33.11
N VAL A 31 41.60 1.39 32.83
CA VAL A 31 42.72 2.35 32.85
C VAL A 31 42.76 3.08 31.52
N ALA A 32 42.41 4.37 31.52
CA ALA A 32 42.63 5.24 30.38
C ALA A 32 44.13 5.43 30.14
N ARG A 33 44.57 5.28 28.89
CA ARG A 33 45.96 5.50 28.48
C ARG A 33 46.00 6.77 27.63
N GLU A 34 46.48 7.86 28.22
CA GLU A 34 46.54 9.15 27.53
C GLU A 34 47.48 9.07 26.31
N GLN A 35 47.00 9.53 25.16
CA GLN A 35 47.84 9.84 24.01
C GLN A 35 48.16 11.34 24.01
N PRO A 36 49.40 11.75 23.70
CA PRO A 36 49.74 13.17 23.61
C PRO A 36 48.96 13.83 22.47
N ALA A 37 48.32 14.97 22.75
CA ALA A 37 47.51 15.69 21.79
C ALA A 37 48.38 16.28 20.66
N SER A 38 48.11 15.89 19.41
CA SER A 38 48.74 16.49 18.24
C SER A 38 48.13 17.87 17.96
N SER A 39 48.92 18.93 18.14
CA SER A 39 48.53 20.32 17.90
C SER A 39 48.51 20.68 16.40
N ALA A 40 47.68 19.99 15.62
CA ALA A 40 47.31 20.44 14.28
C ALA A 40 46.23 21.52 14.40
N ALA A 41 46.56 22.77 14.01
CA ALA A 41 45.58 23.84 14.01
C ALA A 41 44.44 23.53 13.01
N ALA A 42 43.20 23.49 13.49
CA ALA A 42 42.05 23.30 12.62
C ALA A 42 41.97 24.47 11.62
N PRO A 43 41.71 24.21 10.32
CA PRO A 43 41.53 25.29 9.35
C PRO A 43 40.34 26.14 9.79
N ALA A 44 40.54 27.46 9.84
CA ALA A 44 39.52 28.39 10.33
C ALA A 44 38.24 28.25 9.49
N VAL A 45 37.15 27.84 10.15
CA VAL A 45 35.82 27.78 9.53
C VAL A 45 35.43 29.22 9.19
N GLN A 46 35.58 29.58 7.91
CA GLN A 46 35.02 30.83 7.41
C GLN A 46 33.51 30.82 7.71
N PRO A 47 32.94 31.91 8.26
CA PRO A 47 31.50 32.00 8.44
C PRO A 47 30.87 31.86 7.05
N GLY A 48 30.17 30.75 6.84
CA GLY A 48 29.65 30.39 5.52
C GLY A 48 28.78 31.53 4.99
N ARG A 49 29.18 32.14 3.87
CA ARG A 49 28.34 33.11 3.15
C ARG A 49 26.98 32.46 2.98
N GLY A 50 25.94 33.08 3.56
CA GLY A 50 24.61 32.47 3.66
C GLY A 50 24.19 31.95 2.30
N ALA A 51 24.12 30.62 2.16
CA ALA A 51 23.81 29.99 0.89
C ALA A 51 22.42 30.48 0.48
N ALA A 52 22.35 31.20 -0.64
CA ALA A 52 21.09 31.71 -1.16
C ALA A 52 20.13 30.54 -1.30
N GLN A 53 19.06 30.54 -0.50
CA GLN A 53 18.11 29.43 -0.50
C GLN A 53 17.51 29.32 -1.90
N GLY A 54 17.70 28.17 -2.53
CA GLY A 54 17.15 27.90 -3.87
C GLY A 54 15.64 28.12 -3.88
N PRO A 55 15.04 28.48 -5.04
CA PRO A 55 13.66 28.90 -5.10
C PRO A 55 12.73 27.81 -4.55
N THR A 56 11.78 28.21 -3.71
CA THR A 56 10.87 27.29 -3.03
C THR A 56 9.82 26.80 -4.03
N VAL A 57 9.85 25.49 -4.33
CA VAL A 57 8.94 24.86 -5.29
C VAL A 57 7.88 24.06 -4.55
N THR A 58 6.62 24.47 -4.69
CA THR A 58 5.45 23.68 -4.32
C THR A 58 4.95 22.93 -5.56
N SER A 59 4.89 21.60 -5.46
CA SER A 59 4.30 20.71 -6.46
C SER A 59 3.73 19.46 -5.77
N PRO A 60 2.53 18.98 -6.14
CA PRO A 60 1.56 19.64 -7.03
C PRO A 60 0.81 20.73 -6.25
N GLU A 61 0.65 21.92 -6.81
CA GLU A 61 -0.20 22.96 -6.22
C GLU A 61 -1.64 22.76 -6.69
N VAL A 62 -2.52 22.35 -5.78
CA VAL A 62 -3.96 22.20 -6.04
C VAL A 62 -4.70 23.45 -5.57
N ARG A 63 -5.25 24.21 -6.52
CA ARG A 63 -5.96 25.47 -6.27
C ARG A 63 -7.44 25.24 -5.95
N ARG A 64 -8.08 26.24 -5.33
CA ARG A 64 -9.52 26.24 -4.99
C ARG A 64 -10.43 26.10 -6.21
N ASP A 65 -10.00 26.53 -7.40
CA ASP A 65 -10.71 26.33 -8.67
C ASP A 65 -10.43 24.96 -9.31
N ARG A 66 -9.90 23.99 -8.54
CA ARG A 66 -9.47 22.64 -8.97
C ARG A 66 -8.50 22.63 -10.15
N ARG A 67 -7.82 23.74 -10.41
CA ARG A 67 -6.64 23.76 -11.27
C ARG A 67 -5.45 23.18 -10.50
N VAL A 68 -4.63 22.39 -11.18
CA VAL A 68 -3.43 21.77 -10.58
C VAL A 68 -2.19 22.20 -11.34
N THR A 69 -1.26 22.84 -10.66
CA THR A 69 0.04 23.25 -11.22
C THR A 69 1.13 22.29 -10.75
N PHE A 70 1.74 21.57 -11.70
CA PHE A 70 2.86 20.66 -11.44
C PHE A 70 4.16 21.41 -11.73
N ARG A 71 5.17 21.29 -10.85
CA ARG A 71 6.43 22.02 -10.96
C ARG A 71 7.66 21.18 -10.63
N ILE A 72 8.75 21.40 -11.36
CA ILE A 72 10.06 20.80 -11.06
C ILE A 72 11.20 21.80 -11.33
N LEU A 73 12.14 21.91 -10.38
CA LEU A 73 13.35 22.72 -10.54
C LEU A 73 14.37 21.92 -11.36
N ALA A 74 14.56 22.29 -12.63
CA ALA A 74 15.49 21.63 -13.54
C ALA A 74 16.20 22.66 -14.44
N PRO A 75 17.09 23.50 -13.89
CA PRO A 75 17.71 24.62 -14.62
C PRO A 75 18.60 24.17 -15.78
N ALA A 76 19.19 22.96 -15.73
CA ALA A 76 19.98 22.40 -16.82
C ALA A 76 19.15 21.72 -17.92
N ALA A 77 17.90 21.34 -17.65
CA ALA A 77 17.09 20.56 -18.58
C ALA A 77 16.71 21.36 -19.84
N GLN A 78 16.46 20.63 -20.94
CA GLN A 78 16.09 21.19 -22.25
C GLN A 78 14.61 20.93 -22.57
N LYS A 79 14.03 19.84 -22.07
CA LYS A 79 12.62 19.49 -22.20
C LYS A 79 12.11 18.83 -20.92
N VAL A 80 10.96 19.27 -20.42
CA VAL A 80 10.21 18.59 -19.36
C VAL A 80 8.76 18.38 -19.79
N GLU A 81 8.24 17.17 -19.61
CA GLU A 81 6.86 16.79 -19.92
C GLU A 81 6.18 16.16 -18.70
N LEU A 82 4.85 16.23 -18.62
CA LEU A 82 4.06 15.49 -17.62
C LEU A 82 3.50 14.20 -18.22
N ARG A 83 3.59 13.08 -17.48
CA ARG A 83 2.96 11.81 -17.85
C ARG A 83 2.07 11.32 -16.71
N SER A 84 0.84 10.92 -17.05
CA SER A 84 -0.06 10.13 -16.20
C SER A 84 -0.25 8.74 -16.84
N PRO A 85 -0.62 7.70 -16.07
CA PRO A 85 -0.94 6.38 -16.63
C PRO A 85 -2.33 6.31 -17.31
N GLY A 86 -3.07 7.42 -17.34
CA GLY A 86 -4.44 7.52 -17.86
C GLY A 86 -5.39 8.25 -16.90
N ASP A 87 -5.02 8.34 -15.61
CA ASP A 87 -5.86 8.92 -14.56
C ASP A 87 -6.21 10.41 -14.82
N ILE A 88 -5.25 11.22 -15.28
CA ILE A 88 -5.44 12.66 -15.48
C ILE A 88 -6.11 12.90 -16.84
N PRO A 89 -7.31 13.52 -16.90
CA PRO A 89 -7.97 13.86 -18.15
C PRO A 89 -7.07 14.70 -19.08
N GLY A 90 -6.82 14.18 -20.28
CA GLY A 90 -5.99 14.85 -21.29
C GLY A 90 -4.47 14.67 -21.15
N VAL A 91 -3.96 13.85 -20.21
CA VAL A 91 -2.51 13.67 -19.99
C VAL A 91 -2.11 12.20 -20.03
N GLY A 92 -1.34 11.80 -21.05
CA GLY A 92 -0.59 10.53 -21.07
C GLY A 92 -1.36 9.26 -21.47
N GLY A 93 -2.60 9.35 -21.94
CA GLY A 93 -3.33 8.19 -22.49
C GLY A 93 -2.65 7.57 -23.73
N ARG A 94 -2.95 6.30 -24.05
CA ARG A 94 -2.42 5.61 -25.26
C ARG A 94 -2.62 6.48 -26.51
N GLY A 95 -1.53 6.88 -27.16
CA GLY A 95 -1.53 7.69 -28.38
C GLY A 95 -1.58 9.21 -28.19
N ALA A 96 -1.71 9.72 -26.95
CA ALA A 96 -1.64 11.16 -26.68
C ALA A 96 -0.18 11.64 -26.59
N ALA A 97 0.10 12.82 -27.15
CA ALA A 97 1.35 13.51 -26.88
C ALA A 97 1.42 13.93 -25.40
N LEU A 98 2.61 13.91 -24.81
CA LEU A 98 2.78 14.38 -23.43
C LEU A 98 2.78 15.92 -23.43
N PRO A 99 2.04 16.58 -22.52
CA PRO A 99 2.09 18.03 -22.39
C PRO A 99 3.46 18.47 -21.87
N GLN A 100 4.12 19.34 -22.63
CA GLN A 100 5.39 19.96 -22.27
C GLN A 100 5.16 21.11 -21.27
N LEU A 101 6.03 21.19 -20.26
CA LEU A 101 6.07 22.27 -19.28
C LEU A 101 6.82 23.49 -19.84
N THR A 102 6.53 24.67 -19.30
CA THR A 102 7.26 25.91 -19.64
C THR A 102 8.28 26.22 -18.55
N LYS A 103 9.50 26.60 -18.94
CA LYS A 103 10.60 26.96 -18.04
C LYS A 103 10.57 28.47 -17.70
N ASN A 104 10.61 28.83 -16.43
CA ASN A 104 10.71 30.21 -15.96
C ASN A 104 12.18 30.67 -15.82
N ALA A 105 12.40 31.94 -15.44
CA ALA A 105 13.74 32.52 -15.27
C ALA A 105 14.57 31.85 -14.16
N ASP A 106 13.92 31.29 -13.12
CA ASP A 106 14.57 30.57 -12.01
C ASP A 106 14.92 29.11 -12.36
N GLY A 107 14.63 28.67 -13.58
CA GLY A 107 14.83 27.29 -14.03
C GLY A 107 13.79 26.29 -13.52
N ILE A 108 12.67 26.78 -12.99
CA ILE A 108 11.50 25.97 -12.64
C ILE A 108 10.70 25.71 -13.92
N TRP A 109 10.39 24.46 -14.17
CA TRP A 109 9.45 24.04 -15.20
C TRP A 109 8.07 23.90 -14.57
N GLU A 110 7.03 24.47 -15.20
CA GLU A 110 5.65 24.32 -14.74
C GLU A 110 4.62 24.13 -15.87
N ALA A 111 3.50 23.49 -15.53
CA ALA A 111 2.27 23.46 -16.34
C ALA A 111 1.05 23.36 -15.43
N THR A 112 -0.05 24.02 -15.81
CA THR A 112 -1.31 24.05 -15.05
C THR A 112 -2.43 23.38 -15.84
N PHE A 113 -3.09 22.40 -15.23
CA PHE A 113 -4.17 21.62 -15.82
C PHE A 113 -5.51 21.89 -15.13
N GLY A 114 -6.61 21.56 -15.81
CA GLY A 114 -7.95 21.64 -15.25
C GLY A 114 -8.73 22.95 -15.53
N PRO A 115 -9.84 23.22 -14.81
CA PRO A 115 -10.29 22.52 -13.59
C PRO A 115 -10.44 21.01 -13.77
N LEU A 116 -9.80 20.24 -12.90
CA LEU A 116 -9.97 18.80 -12.85
C LEU A 116 -11.26 18.47 -12.08
N PRO A 117 -11.86 17.29 -12.30
CA PRO A 117 -12.76 16.68 -11.33
C PRO A 117 -12.06 16.55 -9.96
N ALA A 118 -12.84 16.37 -8.90
CA ALA A 118 -12.27 15.82 -7.69
C ALA A 118 -11.78 14.39 -7.97
N GLY A 119 -10.68 13.96 -7.36
CA GLY A 119 -10.09 12.63 -7.56
C GLY A 119 -8.67 12.52 -7.02
N ALA A 120 -8.10 11.32 -7.11
CA ALA A 120 -6.67 11.08 -6.91
C ALA A 120 -6.04 10.66 -8.24
N TYR A 121 -4.85 11.20 -8.53
CA TYR A 121 -4.29 11.22 -9.87
C TYR A 121 -2.79 10.92 -9.85
N ARG A 122 -2.36 9.83 -10.49
CA ARG A 122 -0.94 9.46 -10.62
C ARG A 122 -0.24 10.29 -11.69
N TYR A 123 0.97 10.76 -11.40
CA TYR A 123 1.82 11.47 -12.36
C TYR A 123 3.31 11.24 -12.11
N VAL A 124 4.11 11.44 -13.15
CA VAL A 124 5.58 11.54 -13.14
C VAL A 124 5.99 12.62 -14.13
N PHE A 125 7.17 13.22 -13.93
CA PHE A 125 7.80 14.07 -14.93
C PHE A 125 8.64 13.22 -15.88
N VAL A 126 8.80 13.68 -17.12
CA VAL A 126 9.78 13.18 -18.08
C VAL A 126 10.74 14.33 -18.38
N VAL A 127 11.96 14.27 -17.83
CA VAL A 127 13.00 15.30 -17.93
C VAL A 127 14.06 14.81 -18.91
N ASP A 128 14.18 15.45 -20.06
CA ASP A 128 15.10 15.07 -21.16
C ASP A 128 15.02 13.56 -21.53
N GLY A 129 13.82 12.98 -21.40
CA GLY A 129 13.54 11.56 -21.64
C GLY A 129 13.56 10.66 -20.40
N LEU A 130 14.22 11.07 -19.30
CA LEU A 130 14.25 10.34 -18.04
C LEU A 130 12.93 10.51 -17.28
N THR A 131 12.28 9.40 -16.91
CA THR A 131 11.08 9.43 -16.06
C THR A 131 11.48 9.59 -14.59
N VAL A 132 10.94 10.60 -13.89
CA VAL A 132 11.23 10.89 -12.48
C VAL A 132 9.95 11.19 -11.69
N VAL A 133 9.93 10.76 -10.42
CA VAL A 133 8.90 11.16 -9.45
C VAL A 133 9.11 12.60 -8.99
N ASP A 134 8.05 13.23 -8.48
CA ASP A 134 8.09 14.58 -7.95
C ASP A 134 8.72 14.60 -6.55
N ALA A 135 9.98 15.04 -6.48
CA ALA A 135 10.73 15.16 -5.23
C ALA A 135 10.20 16.23 -4.25
N ARG A 136 9.11 16.94 -4.59
CA ARG A 136 8.38 17.84 -3.66
C ARG A 136 7.08 17.22 -3.14
N ASN A 137 6.65 16.08 -3.68
CA ASN A 137 5.43 15.40 -3.28
C ASN A 137 5.72 14.05 -2.57
N PRO A 138 5.51 13.93 -1.25
CA PRO A 138 5.68 12.65 -0.55
C PRO A 138 4.54 11.66 -0.82
N ALA A 139 3.40 12.10 -1.35
CA ALA A 139 2.29 11.21 -1.70
C ALA A 139 2.61 10.45 -3.00
N THR A 140 2.51 9.14 -2.95
CA THR A 140 2.81 8.24 -4.08
C THR A 140 1.76 7.15 -4.21
N SER A 141 1.74 6.48 -5.37
CA SER A 141 0.98 5.26 -5.61
C SER A 141 1.82 4.33 -6.47
N GLN A 142 1.89 3.06 -6.08
CA GLN A 142 2.79 2.08 -6.69
C GLN A 142 2.08 1.31 -7.83
N THR A 143 2.87 0.79 -8.76
CA THR A 143 2.45 -0.19 -9.77
C THR A 143 3.42 -1.38 -9.76
N ASN A 144 3.14 -2.41 -10.56
CA ASN A 144 3.96 -3.61 -10.68
C ASN A 144 5.35 -3.37 -11.32
N THR A 145 5.63 -2.15 -11.77
CA THR A 145 6.79 -1.78 -12.60
C THR A 145 7.38 -0.40 -12.30
N THR A 146 6.67 0.48 -11.58
CA THR A 146 7.16 1.82 -11.23
C THR A 146 6.41 2.42 -10.02
N VAL A 147 6.77 3.65 -9.64
CA VAL A 147 6.07 4.44 -8.63
C VAL A 147 5.70 5.78 -9.25
N TYR A 148 4.46 6.21 -9.05
CA TYR A 148 3.99 7.54 -9.45
C TYR A 148 3.85 8.44 -8.21
N SER A 149 4.06 9.73 -8.39
CA SER A 149 3.60 10.75 -7.44
C SER A 149 2.07 10.90 -7.54
N LEU A 150 1.42 11.26 -6.45
CA LEU A 150 -0.05 11.27 -6.35
C LEU A 150 -0.56 12.69 -6.05
N ALA A 151 -1.34 13.27 -6.95
CA ALA A 151 -2.06 14.52 -6.74
C ALA A 151 -3.50 14.23 -6.32
N VAL A 152 -3.99 14.84 -5.24
CA VAL A 152 -5.37 14.68 -4.77
C VAL A 152 -6.11 16.01 -4.93
N VAL A 153 -7.16 16.00 -5.74
CA VAL A 153 -8.03 17.16 -5.99
C VAL A 153 -9.32 17.00 -5.15
N PRO A 154 -9.59 17.93 -4.21
CA PRO A 154 -10.75 17.83 -3.32
C PRO A 154 -12.04 18.32 -3.98
N GLY A 155 -13.16 18.14 -3.27
CA GLY A 155 -14.51 18.50 -3.68
C GLY A 155 -15.36 17.28 -4.01
N SER A 156 -15.25 16.23 -3.20
CA SER A 156 -15.99 14.96 -3.33
C SER A 156 -16.48 14.47 -1.98
N ASP A 157 -17.80 14.25 -1.89
CA ASP A 157 -18.37 13.71 -0.65
C ASP A 157 -17.97 12.26 -0.35
N LEU A 158 -17.41 11.54 -1.32
CA LEU A 158 -17.05 10.13 -1.20
C LEU A 158 -15.60 9.90 -0.79
N PHE A 159 -14.62 10.49 -1.47
CA PHE A 159 -13.19 10.13 -1.29
C PHE A 159 -12.31 11.23 -0.69
N ASP A 160 -12.85 12.41 -0.36
CA ASP A 160 -12.10 13.42 0.39
C ASP A 160 -11.81 12.92 1.81
N THR A 161 -10.66 13.30 2.39
CA THR A 161 -10.35 13.00 3.80
C THR A 161 -11.15 13.97 4.67
N LYS A 162 -12.28 13.49 5.22
CA LYS A 162 -13.17 14.24 6.11
C LYS A 162 -12.85 13.96 7.58
N ASN A 163 -13.35 14.81 8.47
CA ASN A 163 -13.32 14.57 9.92
C ASN A 163 -14.43 13.57 10.31
N VAL A 164 -14.15 12.28 10.13
CA VAL A 164 -15.04 11.14 10.43
C VAL A 164 -14.26 10.06 11.20
N PRO A 165 -14.92 9.09 11.86
CA PRO A 165 -14.24 7.90 12.34
C PRO A 165 -13.54 7.17 11.18
N HIS A 166 -12.25 6.90 11.32
CA HIS A 166 -11.44 6.22 10.31
C HIS A 166 -11.19 4.74 10.66
N GLY A 167 -11.24 3.88 9.67
CA GLY A 167 -10.76 2.50 9.72
C GLY A 167 -9.23 2.42 9.63
N ALA A 168 -8.69 1.23 9.86
CA ALA A 168 -7.26 0.96 9.69
C ALA A 168 -7.00 0.22 8.37
N VAL A 169 -5.88 0.53 7.72
CA VAL A 169 -5.38 -0.20 6.54
C VAL A 169 -4.05 -0.85 6.91
N ALA A 170 -3.97 -2.17 6.79
CA ALA A 170 -2.77 -2.95 7.07
C ALA A 170 -2.24 -3.66 5.82
N ALA A 171 -0.93 -3.61 5.60
CA ALA A 171 -0.25 -4.46 4.63
C ALA A 171 0.06 -5.83 5.27
N VAL A 172 -0.57 -6.87 4.76
CA VAL A 172 -0.61 -8.21 5.37
C VAL A 172 0.07 -9.22 4.46
N HIS A 173 0.92 -10.07 5.05
CA HIS A 173 1.62 -11.14 4.34
C HIS A 173 1.04 -12.51 4.74
N TYR A 174 0.85 -13.38 3.76
CA TYR A 174 0.38 -14.76 3.94
C TYR A 174 1.23 -15.72 3.10
N ASN A 175 1.27 -16.99 3.51
CA ASN A 175 1.93 -18.04 2.73
C ASN A 175 0.93 -18.64 1.76
N SER A 176 1.24 -18.61 0.47
CA SER A 176 0.50 -19.33 -0.58
C SER A 176 1.10 -20.73 -0.76
N THR A 177 0.32 -21.75 -0.46
CA THR A 177 0.63 -23.14 -0.82
C THR A 177 0.35 -23.39 -2.31
N ALA A 178 -0.68 -22.75 -2.87
CA ALA A 178 -1.06 -22.82 -4.29
C ALA A 178 0.01 -22.27 -5.25
N LEU A 179 0.79 -21.26 -4.83
CA LEU A 179 1.82 -20.60 -5.64
C LEU A 179 3.25 -20.75 -5.06
N GLY A 180 3.41 -21.48 -3.96
CA GLY A 180 4.72 -21.86 -3.40
C GLY A 180 5.55 -20.71 -2.84
N GLY A 181 4.93 -19.71 -2.20
CA GLY A 181 5.65 -18.56 -1.65
C GLY A 181 4.82 -17.57 -0.84
N ILE A 182 5.49 -16.59 -0.25
CA ILE A 182 4.81 -15.51 0.50
C ILE A 182 4.19 -14.51 -0.48
N ARG A 183 2.94 -14.12 -0.24
CA ARG A 183 2.20 -13.11 -0.99
C ARG A 183 1.72 -11.99 -0.05
N ARG A 184 1.33 -10.85 -0.63
CA ARG A 184 0.86 -9.65 0.09
C ARG A 184 -0.55 -9.27 -0.33
N MET A 185 -1.29 -8.69 0.61
CA MET A 185 -2.58 -8.03 0.42
C MET A 185 -2.70 -6.84 1.37
N HIS A 186 -3.44 -5.81 0.99
CA HIS A 186 -3.89 -4.77 1.91
C HIS A 186 -5.27 -5.13 2.46
N ILE A 187 -5.48 -4.94 3.77
CA ILE A 187 -6.78 -5.17 4.42
C ILE A 187 -7.21 -3.90 5.14
N TYR A 188 -8.42 -3.43 4.82
CA TYR A 188 -9.13 -2.40 5.57
C TYR A 188 -10.02 -3.04 6.64
N THR A 189 -9.90 -2.56 7.88
CA THR A 189 -10.84 -2.83 8.99
C THR A 189 -11.68 -1.57 9.26
N PRO A 190 -13.00 -1.69 9.49
CA PRO A 190 -13.88 -0.53 9.66
C PRO A 190 -13.63 0.18 11.01
N PRO A 191 -14.05 1.46 11.15
CA PRO A 191 -13.87 2.22 12.39
C PRO A 191 -14.39 1.47 13.62
N GLY A 192 -13.56 1.34 14.66
CA GLY A 192 -13.90 0.64 15.90
C GLY A 192 -13.78 -0.89 15.86
N TYR A 193 -13.25 -1.47 14.77
CA TYR A 193 -12.99 -2.91 14.67
C TYR A 193 -12.15 -3.42 15.86
N GLU A 194 -11.12 -2.69 16.26
CA GLU A 194 -10.11 -3.09 17.25
C GLU A 194 -10.67 -3.21 18.67
N THR A 195 -11.74 -2.47 18.99
CA THR A 195 -12.42 -2.51 20.29
C THR A 195 -13.68 -3.36 20.29
N SER A 196 -14.30 -3.60 19.12
CA SER A 196 -15.48 -4.45 19.01
C SER A 196 -15.15 -5.95 18.94
N ARG A 197 -16.12 -6.76 19.40
CA ARG A 197 -16.15 -8.23 19.29
C ARG A 197 -16.98 -8.72 18.10
N ASP A 198 -17.61 -7.81 17.35
CA ASP A 198 -18.51 -8.13 16.24
C ASP A 198 -17.80 -8.88 15.09
N ARG A 199 -18.60 -9.55 14.26
CA ARG A 199 -18.17 -10.11 12.97
C ARG A 199 -18.77 -9.31 11.83
N TYR A 200 -17.95 -9.07 10.81
CA TYR A 200 -18.25 -8.16 9.70
C TYR A 200 -18.41 -8.92 8.38
N PRO A 201 -19.26 -8.46 7.45
CA PRO A 201 -19.19 -8.91 6.07
C PRO A 201 -17.85 -8.53 5.44
N VAL A 202 -17.46 -9.24 4.37
CA VAL A 202 -16.19 -9.06 3.68
C VAL A 202 -16.37 -8.81 2.19
N LEU A 203 -15.67 -7.81 1.66
CA LEU A 203 -15.54 -7.52 0.24
C LEU A 203 -14.09 -7.82 -0.20
N TYR A 204 -13.93 -8.69 -1.18
CA TYR A 204 -12.65 -8.87 -1.89
C TYR A 204 -12.62 -7.95 -3.10
N LEU A 205 -11.60 -7.10 -3.22
CA LEU A 205 -11.56 -5.97 -4.15
C LEU A 205 -10.27 -6.00 -5.00
N LEU A 206 -10.39 -6.47 -6.25
CA LEU A 206 -9.27 -6.83 -7.13
C LEU A 206 -8.87 -5.68 -8.06
N HIS A 207 -7.57 -5.43 -8.21
CA HIS A 207 -7.01 -4.31 -8.98
C HIS A 207 -6.84 -4.62 -10.49
N GLY A 208 -6.44 -3.63 -11.29
CA GLY A 208 -6.23 -3.76 -12.74
C GLY A 208 -4.92 -4.44 -13.12
N ALA A 209 -4.73 -4.67 -14.42
CA ALA A 209 -3.41 -5.01 -14.96
C ALA A 209 -2.46 -3.79 -14.79
N GLY A 210 -1.21 -4.05 -14.43
CA GLY A 210 -0.26 -2.98 -14.06
C GLY A 210 -0.32 -2.56 -12.59
N ASP A 211 -1.49 -2.55 -11.96
CA ASP A 211 -1.66 -2.15 -10.55
C ASP A 211 -1.13 -3.19 -9.53
N VAL A 212 -1.17 -2.85 -8.24
CA VAL A 212 -0.76 -3.70 -7.10
C VAL A 212 -1.81 -3.67 -5.98
N ASP A 213 -1.57 -4.43 -4.91
CA ASP A 213 -2.46 -4.55 -3.75
C ASP A 213 -2.71 -3.23 -3.00
N ASP A 214 -1.76 -2.28 -3.03
CA ASP A 214 -1.95 -0.91 -2.53
C ASP A 214 -2.83 -0.03 -3.45
N SER A 215 -3.02 -0.35 -4.73
CA SER A 215 -3.58 0.63 -5.68
C SER A 215 -5.02 1.03 -5.37
N TRP A 216 -5.80 0.16 -4.72
CA TRP A 216 -7.13 0.52 -4.19
C TRP A 216 -7.06 1.42 -2.96
N THR A 217 -6.02 1.32 -2.13
CA THR A 217 -5.84 2.17 -0.92
C THR A 217 -5.25 3.53 -1.24
N SER A 218 -4.27 3.60 -2.16
CA SER A 218 -3.63 4.86 -2.57
C SER A 218 -4.44 5.64 -3.60
N VAL A 219 -4.37 5.30 -4.89
CA VAL A 219 -5.08 6.03 -5.97
C VAL A 219 -6.59 5.74 -5.97
N GLY A 220 -7.02 4.53 -5.62
CA GLY A 220 -8.43 4.17 -5.51
C GLY A 220 -9.14 4.76 -4.28
N ARG A 221 -8.40 5.32 -3.30
CA ARG A 221 -8.90 6.00 -2.09
C ARG A 221 -9.90 5.18 -1.26
N ALA A 222 -9.91 3.84 -1.40
CA ALA A 222 -11.00 2.97 -0.92
C ALA A 222 -11.28 3.10 0.59
N GLY A 223 -10.24 3.25 1.42
CA GLY A 223 -10.40 3.47 2.87
C GLY A 223 -11.25 4.70 3.18
N PHE A 224 -10.93 5.86 2.58
CA PHE A 224 -11.71 7.09 2.77
C PHE A 224 -13.13 6.98 2.21
N ILE A 225 -13.33 6.25 1.11
CA ILE A 225 -14.66 5.96 0.56
C ILE A 225 -15.49 5.14 1.56
N LEU A 226 -14.89 4.12 2.17
CA LEU A 226 -15.55 3.27 3.17
C LEU A 226 -15.85 4.05 4.45
N ASP A 227 -14.87 4.81 4.98
CA ASP A 227 -15.04 5.67 6.16
C ASP A 227 -16.22 6.64 5.98
N ASN A 228 -16.24 7.37 4.85
CA ASN A 228 -17.27 8.36 4.55
C ASN A 228 -18.65 7.71 4.33
N LEU A 229 -18.73 6.55 3.65
CA LEU A 229 -19.99 5.82 3.47
C LEU A 229 -20.51 5.17 4.76
N ILE A 230 -19.62 4.67 5.62
CA ILE A 230 -19.99 4.10 6.93
C ILE A 230 -20.45 5.21 7.88
N ALA A 231 -19.74 6.34 7.94
CA ALA A 231 -20.14 7.50 8.74
C ALA A 231 -21.49 8.09 8.26
N ALA A 232 -21.77 8.06 6.95
CA ALA A 232 -23.05 8.44 6.38
C ALA A 232 -24.15 7.35 6.51
N SER A 233 -23.87 6.18 7.09
CA SER A 233 -24.74 4.99 7.13
C SER A 233 -25.18 4.45 5.76
N SER A 234 -24.53 4.89 4.68
CA SER A 234 -24.76 4.46 3.29
C SER A 234 -24.06 3.13 2.96
N ALA A 235 -23.10 2.70 3.77
CA ALA A 235 -22.52 1.36 3.72
C ALA A 235 -22.52 0.72 5.12
N LYS A 236 -22.70 -0.60 5.17
CA LYS A 236 -22.47 -1.36 6.41
C LYS A 236 -20.97 -1.37 6.75
N PRO A 237 -20.57 -1.30 8.03
CA PRO A 237 -19.22 -1.65 8.45
C PRO A 237 -18.82 -3.02 7.88
N MET A 238 -17.71 -3.07 7.16
CA MET A 238 -17.23 -4.26 6.46
C MET A 238 -15.71 -4.29 6.43
N ILE A 239 -15.14 -5.50 6.35
CA ILE A 239 -13.72 -5.70 6.05
C ILE A 239 -13.55 -5.68 4.53
N VAL A 240 -12.52 -5.01 4.02
CA VAL A 240 -12.20 -5.01 2.58
C VAL A 240 -10.79 -5.52 2.36
N VAL A 241 -10.67 -6.55 1.53
CA VAL A 241 -9.41 -7.25 1.23
C VAL A 241 -9.00 -6.93 -0.19
N MET A 242 -7.84 -6.31 -0.36
CA MET A 242 -7.28 -5.84 -1.62
C MET A 242 -5.98 -6.60 -1.90
N PRO A 243 -6.05 -7.77 -2.57
CA PRO A 243 -4.91 -8.65 -2.75
C PRO A 243 -4.11 -8.33 -4.02
N ALA A 244 -2.87 -8.84 -4.08
CA ALA A 244 -2.08 -8.80 -5.31
C ALA A 244 -2.67 -9.78 -6.33
N GLY A 245 -3.39 -9.28 -7.33
CA GLY A 245 -3.96 -10.07 -8.43
C GLY A 245 -2.93 -10.61 -9.42
N HIS A 246 -1.74 -10.00 -9.51
CA HIS A 246 -0.66 -10.47 -10.38
C HIS A 246 0.01 -11.74 -9.81
N VAL A 247 0.01 -12.81 -10.61
CA VAL A 247 0.66 -14.10 -10.30
C VAL A 247 1.85 -14.34 -11.23
N ASN A 248 3.02 -13.86 -10.80
CA ASN A 248 4.28 -14.11 -11.49
C ASN A 248 4.76 -15.54 -11.20
N GLY A 249 4.98 -16.36 -12.23
CA GLY A 249 5.45 -17.73 -12.06
C GLY A 249 6.84 -17.81 -11.43
N ALA A 250 6.94 -18.49 -10.27
CA ALA A 250 8.13 -18.93 -9.52
C ALA A 250 9.19 -17.88 -9.08
N GLY A 251 9.48 -16.83 -9.85
CA GLY A 251 10.63 -15.94 -9.62
C GLY A 251 10.37 -14.69 -8.76
N ALA A 252 9.10 -14.33 -8.50
CA ALA A 252 8.78 -13.05 -7.86
C ALA A 252 9.00 -12.98 -6.35
N ALA A 253 9.39 -14.09 -5.70
CA ALA A 253 9.81 -14.10 -4.29
C ALA A 253 11.02 -13.18 -4.00
N LEU A 254 11.71 -12.70 -5.05
CA LEU A 254 12.86 -11.78 -4.98
C LEU A 254 12.62 -10.46 -5.73
N GLY A 255 11.35 -10.04 -5.94
CA GLY A 255 11.02 -8.69 -6.42
C GLY A 255 11.20 -8.44 -7.93
N GLY A 256 11.40 -9.49 -8.74
CA GLY A 256 11.50 -9.35 -10.20
C GLY A 256 10.14 -9.11 -10.89
N SER A 257 10.01 -7.98 -11.59
CA SER A 257 8.87 -7.65 -12.45
C SER A 257 9.05 -8.18 -13.88
N VAL A 258 8.08 -8.93 -14.41
CA VAL A 258 8.07 -9.35 -15.82
C VAL A 258 7.56 -8.20 -16.70
N PRO A 259 8.21 -7.82 -17.82
CA PRO A 259 7.76 -6.71 -18.66
C PRO A 259 6.37 -6.95 -19.26
N VAL A 260 5.50 -5.93 -19.22
CA VAL A 260 4.11 -6.01 -19.72
C VAL A 260 4.04 -6.38 -21.21
N ALA A 261 5.04 -6.00 -22.01
CA ALA A 261 5.13 -6.38 -23.43
C ALA A 261 5.30 -7.90 -23.67
N ALA A 262 5.72 -8.67 -22.65
CA ALA A 262 5.70 -10.14 -22.73
C ALA A 262 4.32 -10.73 -22.45
N ALA A 263 3.40 -9.98 -21.81
CA ALA A 263 2.07 -10.46 -21.42
C ALA A 263 1.08 -10.50 -22.59
N GLU A 264 1.15 -9.57 -23.54
CA GLU A 264 0.41 -9.61 -24.81
C GLU A 264 0.99 -10.71 -25.74
N GLY A 265 0.87 -11.98 -25.34
CA GLY A 265 1.35 -13.14 -26.11
C GLY A 265 1.60 -14.44 -25.34
N ILE A 266 1.54 -14.46 -24.00
CA ILE A 266 1.78 -15.70 -23.22
C ILE A 266 0.67 -16.72 -23.51
N PRO A 267 1.01 -18.01 -23.74
CA PRO A 267 0.04 -19.12 -23.74
C PRO A 267 -0.62 -19.33 -22.36
N GLY A 268 -1.57 -18.44 -22.02
CA GLY A 268 -2.30 -18.39 -20.75
C GLY A 268 -3.78 -18.79 -20.86
N ILE A 269 -4.31 -18.98 -22.08
CA ILE A 269 -5.59 -19.66 -22.31
C ILE A 269 -5.35 -21.19 -22.22
N GLY A 270 -4.82 -21.62 -21.08
CA GLY A 270 -4.59 -23.02 -20.76
C GLY A 270 -5.82 -23.64 -20.11
N SER A 271 -6.02 -24.93 -20.31
CA SER A 271 -7.22 -25.68 -19.85
C SER A 271 -7.24 -25.98 -18.34
N GLY A 272 -6.67 -25.10 -17.51
CA GLY A 272 -6.58 -25.22 -16.06
C GLY A 272 -7.08 -23.97 -15.33
N PRO A 273 -7.28 -24.03 -14.01
CA PRO A 273 -7.75 -22.88 -13.23
C PRO A 273 -6.73 -21.73 -13.24
N ASP A 274 -7.23 -20.51 -13.27
CA ASP A 274 -6.47 -19.28 -13.05
C ASP A 274 -5.61 -19.42 -11.77
N PRO A 275 -4.27 -19.30 -11.84
CA PRO A 275 -3.42 -19.51 -10.66
C PRO A 275 -3.70 -18.53 -9.52
N PHE A 276 -4.24 -17.33 -9.82
CA PHE A 276 -4.72 -16.42 -8.79
C PHE A 276 -6.02 -16.91 -8.16
N ALA A 277 -6.94 -17.47 -8.94
CA ALA A 277 -8.17 -18.05 -8.40
C ALA A 277 -7.89 -19.28 -7.50
N ASN A 278 -6.89 -20.10 -7.86
CA ASN A 278 -6.45 -21.22 -7.03
C ASN A 278 -5.92 -20.74 -5.67
N ASP A 279 -4.98 -19.79 -5.65
CA ASP A 279 -4.46 -19.16 -4.43
C ASP A 279 -5.54 -18.45 -3.61
N PHE A 280 -6.44 -17.73 -4.28
CA PHE A 280 -7.56 -17.05 -3.65
C PHE A 280 -8.39 -18.02 -2.81
N MET A 281 -8.72 -19.18 -3.40
CA MET A 281 -9.61 -20.19 -2.81
C MET A 281 -8.91 -21.11 -1.80
N THR A 282 -7.64 -21.44 -2.03
CA THR A 282 -6.86 -22.37 -1.20
C THR A 282 -6.23 -21.70 0.03
N ASP A 283 -5.67 -20.50 -0.13
CA ASP A 283 -4.84 -19.88 0.90
C ASP A 283 -5.43 -18.54 1.40
N LEU A 284 -5.81 -17.65 0.47
CA LEU A 284 -6.11 -16.24 0.77
C LEU A 284 -7.41 -16.06 1.56
N MET A 285 -8.53 -16.55 1.03
CA MET A 285 -9.83 -16.48 1.70
C MET A 285 -9.81 -17.25 3.04
N PRO A 286 -9.29 -18.49 3.13
CA PRO A 286 -9.10 -19.18 4.41
C PRO A 286 -8.20 -18.45 5.41
N TYR A 287 -7.14 -17.74 4.96
CA TYR A 287 -6.33 -16.90 5.83
C TYR A 287 -7.17 -15.75 6.43
N VAL A 288 -7.98 -15.06 5.61
CA VAL A 288 -8.84 -13.97 6.08
C VAL A 288 -9.87 -14.49 7.09
N GLU A 289 -10.52 -15.62 6.80
CA GLU A 289 -11.51 -16.25 7.69
C GLU A 289 -10.94 -16.74 9.02
N LYS A 290 -9.66 -17.13 9.03
CA LYS A 290 -8.94 -17.55 10.24
C LYS A 290 -8.47 -16.39 11.10
N ASN A 291 -7.98 -15.31 10.49
CA ASN A 291 -7.26 -14.23 11.19
C ASN A 291 -8.10 -12.98 11.46
N TYR A 292 -9.25 -12.81 10.79
CA TYR A 292 -10.13 -11.65 10.94
C TYR A 292 -11.53 -12.04 11.43
N ARG A 293 -12.23 -11.11 12.09
CA ARG A 293 -13.62 -11.31 12.53
C ARG A 293 -14.58 -11.11 11.35
N VAL A 294 -14.54 -12.01 10.38
CA VAL A 294 -15.49 -12.04 9.25
C VAL A 294 -16.69 -12.94 9.53
N LEU A 295 -17.80 -12.68 8.85
CA LEU A 295 -18.91 -13.60 8.64
C LEU A 295 -18.62 -14.45 7.40
N THR A 296 -18.79 -15.77 7.49
CA THR A 296 -18.32 -16.72 6.48
C THR A 296 -19.41 -17.28 5.56
N ASP A 297 -20.67 -16.91 5.79
CA ASP A 297 -21.78 -17.28 4.90
C ASP A 297 -21.75 -16.47 3.59
N ARG A 298 -22.46 -16.94 2.55
CA ARG A 298 -22.44 -16.29 1.23
C ARG A 298 -23.10 -14.91 1.20
N GLN A 299 -24.12 -14.67 2.02
CA GLN A 299 -24.84 -13.39 2.10
C GLN A 299 -24.02 -12.30 2.81
N SER A 300 -22.88 -12.68 3.40
CA SER A 300 -21.89 -11.78 4.00
C SER A 300 -20.60 -11.63 3.17
N ARG A 301 -20.48 -12.28 2.00
CA ARG A 301 -19.28 -12.27 1.16
C ARG A 301 -19.55 -11.68 -0.22
N ALA A 302 -18.80 -10.62 -0.54
CA ALA A 302 -18.80 -9.93 -1.82
C ALA A 302 -17.43 -10.05 -2.50
N ILE A 303 -17.41 -9.99 -3.83
CA ILE A 303 -16.18 -9.90 -4.62
C ILE A 303 -16.38 -8.95 -5.79
N ALA A 304 -15.42 -8.07 -6.03
CA ALA A 304 -15.45 -7.12 -7.13
C ALA A 304 -14.04 -6.81 -7.67
N GLY A 305 -13.94 -6.29 -8.89
CA GLY A 305 -12.65 -5.89 -9.44
C GLY A 305 -12.70 -5.16 -10.77
N LEU A 306 -11.60 -4.48 -11.09
CA LEU A 306 -11.48 -3.63 -12.29
C LEU A 306 -10.62 -4.28 -13.38
N SER A 307 -11.05 -4.21 -14.64
CA SER A 307 -10.32 -4.74 -15.80
C SER A 307 -9.87 -6.21 -15.60
N MET A 308 -8.56 -6.47 -15.45
CA MET A 308 -8.00 -7.78 -15.07
C MET A 308 -8.69 -8.35 -13.82
N GLY A 309 -8.78 -7.58 -12.74
CA GLY A 309 -9.49 -7.96 -11.52
C GLY A 309 -10.98 -8.22 -11.72
N GLY A 310 -11.59 -7.65 -12.77
CA GLY A 310 -12.97 -7.96 -13.18
C GLY A 310 -13.11 -9.34 -13.83
N ASN A 311 -12.13 -9.76 -14.64
CA ASN A 311 -12.07 -11.14 -15.17
C ASN A 311 -11.74 -12.13 -14.05
N GLN A 312 -10.80 -11.80 -13.15
CA GLN A 312 -10.49 -12.63 -11.97
C GLN A 312 -11.71 -12.77 -11.04
N THR A 313 -12.49 -11.69 -10.87
CA THR A 313 -13.78 -11.72 -10.15
C THR A 313 -14.74 -12.75 -10.76
N LEU A 314 -14.87 -12.80 -12.09
CA LEU A 314 -15.71 -13.79 -12.77
C LEU A 314 -15.14 -15.21 -12.66
N ASN A 315 -13.83 -15.39 -12.87
CA ASN A 315 -13.13 -16.67 -12.72
C ASN A 315 -13.30 -17.28 -11.32
N ILE A 316 -13.29 -16.45 -10.27
CA ILE A 316 -13.44 -16.88 -8.87
C ILE A 316 -14.90 -17.07 -8.50
N ALA A 317 -15.79 -16.13 -8.86
CA ALA A 317 -17.14 -16.10 -8.32
C ALA A 317 -18.12 -17.05 -9.03
N ILE A 318 -18.02 -17.19 -10.36
CA ILE A 318 -18.99 -17.97 -11.15
C ILE A 318 -18.90 -19.49 -10.85
N PRO A 319 -17.72 -20.11 -10.66
CA PRO A 319 -17.62 -21.50 -10.19
C PRO A 319 -18.02 -21.69 -8.72
N HIS A 320 -18.13 -20.60 -7.94
CA HIS A 320 -18.26 -20.62 -6.48
C HIS A 320 -19.42 -19.73 -5.98
N LEU A 321 -20.56 -19.76 -6.69
CA LEU A 321 -21.79 -19.07 -6.30
C LEU A 321 -22.37 -19.56 -4.95
N ASP A 322 -21.92 -20.70 -4.44
CA ASP A 322 -22.16 -21.17 -3.08
C ASP A 322 -21.49 -20.29 -2.01
N LYS A 323 -20.44 -19.53 -2.36
CA LYS A 323 -19.64 -18.70 -1.45
C LYS A 323 -19.87 -17.20 -1.58
N PHE A 324 -20.30 -16.71 -2.74
CA PHE A 324 -20.50 -15.27 -3.00
C PHE A 324 -21.96 -14.96 -3.34
N ALA A 325 -22.52 -13.93 -2.69
CA ALA A 325 -23.85 -13.39 -3.04
C ALA A 325 -23.80 -12.09 -3.86
N TYR A 326 -22.68 -11.37 -3.85
CA TYR A 326 -22.51 -10.09 -4.54
C TYR A 326 -21.25 -10.11 -5.40
N ILE A 327 -21.39 -9.73 -6.67
CA ILE A 327 -20.33 -9.81 -7.69
C ILE A 327 -20.29 -8.47 -8.44
N GLY A 328 -19.15 -7.78 -8.45
CA GLY A 328 -18.98 -6.47 -9.09
C GLY A 328 -17.89 -6.47 -10.18
N VAL A 329 -18.28 -6.32 -11.44
CA VAL A 329 -17.34 -6.31 -12.58
C VAL A 329 -17.21 -4.89 -13.12
N PHE A 330 -16.05 -4.25 -12.91
CA PHE A 330 -15.82 -2.87 -13.32
C PHE A 330 -14.95 -2.82 -14.58
N SER A 331 -15.41 -2.13 -15.64
CA SER A 331 -14.65 -1.91 -16.88
C SER A 331 -13.99 -3.18 -17.45
N SER A 332 -14.76 -4.28 -17.48
CA SER A 332 -14.30 -5.60 -17.89
C SER A 332 -15.48 -6.46 -18.38
N GLY A 333 -15.19 -7.62 -18.94
CA GLY A 333 -16.19 -8.59 -19.37
C GLY A 333 -15.54 -9.83 -19.99
N SER A 334 -16.05 -11.00 -19.63
CA SER A 334 -15.62 -12.28 -20.19
C SER A 334 -16.65 -12.78 -21.20
N ALA A 335 -16.20 -13.20 -22.38
CA ALA A 335 -17.05 -13.88 -23.35
C ALA A 335 -17.18 -15.36 -22.96
N PHE A 336 -18.23 -15.70 -22.23
CA PHE A 336 -18.61 -17.10 -21.99
C PHE A 336 -18.86 -17.81 -23.33
N ARG A 337 -18.37 -19.04 -23.46
CA ARG A 337 -18.61 -19.96 -24.58
C ARG A 337 -19.35 -21.18 -24.08
#